data_AF-A0A0C9WDL6-F1
#
_entry.id   AF-A0A0C9WDL6-F1
#
_cell.length_a   1.000
_cell.length_b   1.000
_cell.length_c   1.000
_cell.angle_alpha   90.00
_cell.angle_beta   90.00
_cell.angle_gamma   90.00
#
_symmetry.space_group_name_H-M   'P 1'
#
loop_
_entity.id
_entity.type
_entity.pdbx_description
1 polymer ?
#
loop_
_entity_poly.entity_id
_entity_poly.type
_entity_poly.pdbx_seq_one_letter_code
_entity_poly.pdbx_strand_id
1 'polypeptide(L)'
;MVKEYKYLTPEQVDFFMENGYVIIKQAFTQQKSDDWTKELWIRLGCDPNDKATWPTDKDRIHMPVHNRAAIQTFAPKAWGAMTELLGGKERVAENSGWWGDSFIVNLGSEELERQKESLHPHDLDNWHVDGDSF
;
A
#
# COMPACT_ATOMS: atom_id res chain seq x y z
N MET A 1 33.00 -1.83 -9.77
CA MET A 1 32.05 -1.52 -10.86
C MET A 1 30.85 -0.88 -10.21
N VAL A 2 30.31 0.20 -10.79
CA VAL A 2 29.04 0.79 -10.31
C VAL A 2 27.93 -0.23 -10.60
N LYS A 3 27.11 -0.54 -9.59
CA LYS A 3 25.98 -1.46 -9.76
C LYS A 3 24.99 -0.82 -10.73
N GLU A 4 24.74 -1.46 -11.86
CA GLU A 4 23.77 -0.98 -12.84
C GLU A 4 22.36 -1.41 -12.42
N TYR A 5 21.47 -0.44 -12.25
CA TYR A 5 20.08 -0.66 -11.87
C TYR A 5 19.20 -0.58 -13.13
N LYS A 6 18.32 -1.57 -13.29
CA LYS A 6 17.34 -1.67 -14.38
C LYS A 6 16.01 -1.04 -14.01
N TYR A 7 15.61 -1.10 -12.74
CA TYR A 7 14.30 -0.67 -12.27
C TYR A 7 14.32 0.62 -11.47
N LEU A 8 15.44 0.93 -10.82
CA LEU A 8 15.67 2.16 -10.08
C LEU A 8 16.66 3.07 -10.79
N THR A 9 16.46 4.37 -10.69
CA THR A 9 17.50 5.35 -11.03
C THR A 9 18.46 5.54 -9.85
N PRO A 10 19.68 6.06 -10.08
CA PRO A 10 20.58 6.41 -8.98
C PRO A 10 19.93 7.34 -7.95
N GLU A 11 19.17 8.34 -8.41
CA GLU A 11 18.48 9.29 -7.52
C GLU A 11 17.41 8.62 -6.66
N GLN A 12 16.73 7.61 -7.19
CA GLN A 12 15.76 6.82 -6.42
C GLN A 12 16.44 5.96 -5.36
N VAL A 13 17.64 5.45 -5.64
CA VAL A 13 18.44 4.71 -4.66
C VAL A 13 18.95 5.67 -3.58
N ASP A 14 19.53 6.80 -3.95
CA ASP A 14 20.01 7.80 -3.00
C ASP A 14 18.87 8.31 -2.10
N PHE A 15 17.71 8.61 -2.70
CA PHE A 15 16.50 8.99 -1.97
C PHE A 15 16.06 7.90 -0.98
N PHE A 16 16.06 6.63 -1.40
CA PHE A 16 15.71 5.51 -0.51
C PHE A 16 16.69 5.40 0.65
N MET A 17 17.99 5.55 0.40
CA MET A 17 19.02 5.47 1.45
C MET A 17 18.93 6.62 2.45
N GLU A 18 18.52 7.81 2.00
CA GLU A 18 18.34 8.99 2.86
C GLU A 18 17.00 8.97 3.63
N ASN A 19 15.92 8.52 3.00
CA ASN A 19 14.55 8.72 3.50
C ASN A 19 13.85 7.42 3.96
N GLY A 20 14.41 6.24 3.64
CA GLY A 20 13.84 4.93 4.01
C GLY A 20 12.65 4.48 3.15
N TYR A 21 12.26 5.23 2.12
CA TYR A 21 11.19 4.86 1.19
C TYR A 21 11.47 5.34 -0.23
N VAL A 22 10.75 4.80 -1.21
CA VAL A 22 10.84 5.27 -2.61
C VAL A 22 9.51 5.09 -3.33
N ILE A 23 9.15 6.06 -4.18
CA ILE A 23 7.91 6.03 -4.96
C ILE A 23 8.18 5.45 -6.35
N ILE A 24 7.56 4.31 -6.65
CA ILE A 24 7.61 3.68 -7.97
C ILE A 24 6.31 3.98 -8.73
N LYS A 25 6.34 5.05 -9.55
CA LYS A 25 5.20 5.41 -10.39
C LYS A 25 4.94 4.35 -11.47
N GLN A 26 3.66 4.11 -11.78
CA GLN A 26 3.22 3.15 -12.78
C GLN A 26 3.76 1.73 -12.52
N ALA A 27 3.67 1.27 -11.27
CA ALA A 27 4.08 -0.09 -10.87
C ALA A 27 3.21 -1.18 -11.53
N PHE A 28 1.93 -0.87 -11.76
CA PHE A 28 0.92 -1.69 -12.43
C PHE A 28 -0.05 -0.77 -13.20
N THR A 29 -0.95 -1.35 -13.99
CA THR A 29 -1.90 -0.60 -14.83
C THR A 29 -3.13 -0.17 -14.06
N GLN A 30 -3.82 0.88 -14.55
CA GLN A 30 -5.11 1.29 -13.98
C GLN A 30 -6.12 0.14 -13.95
N GLN A 31 -6.23 -0.62 -15.04
CA GLN A 31 -7.12 -1.80 -15.11
C GLN A 31 -6.86 -2.81 -13.98
N LYS A 32 -5.58 -3.07 -13.64
CA LYS A 32 -5.26 -3.96 -12.51
C LYS A 32 -5.74 -3.39 -11.18
N SER A 33 -5.66 -2.06 -11.01
CA SER A 33 -6.21 -1.38 -9.83
C SER A 33 -7.72 -1.54 -9.74
N ASP A 34 -8.41 -1.28 -10.85
CA ASP A 34 -9.87 -1.37 -10.93
C ASP A 34 -10.34 -2.80 -10.64
N ASP A 35 -9.69 -3.80 -11.26
CA ASP A 35 -9.99 -5.22 -11.04
C ASP A 35 -9.72 -5.66 -9.59
N TRP A 36 -8.65 -5.15 -8.96
CA TRP A 36 -8.29 -5.49 -7.57
C TRP A 36 -9.24 -4.88 -6.54
N THR A 37 -9.93 -3.79 -6.90
CA THR A 37 -10.81 -3.02 -6.01
C THR A 37 -12.30 -3.19 -6.31
N LYS A 38 -12.67 -3.86 -7.41
CA LYS A 38 -14.07 -3.98 -7.88
C LYS A 38 -15.05 -4.56 -6.85
N GLU A 39 -14.56 -5.45 -5.99
CA GLU A 39 -15.37 -6.13 -4.96
C GLU A 39 -15.31 -5.45 -3.59
N LEU A 40 -14.57 -4.33 -3.46
CA LEU A 40 -14.34 -3.66 -2.19
C LEU A 40 -15.65 -3.34 -1.45
N TRP A 41 -16.55 -2.61 -2.10
CA TRP A 41 -17.83 -2.18 -1.52
C TRP A 41 -18.79 -3.33 -1.25
N ILE A 42 -18.80 -4.33 -2.12
CA ILE A 42 -19.57 -5.56 -1.93
C ILE A 42 -19.10 -6.30 -0.67
N ARG A 43 -17.78 -6.44 -0.49
CA ARG A 43 -17.17 -7.07 0.69
C ARG A 43 -17.38 -6.28 1.98
N LEU A 44 -17.47 -4.95 1.88
CA LEU A 44 -17.83 -4.08 3.00
C LEU A 44 -19.33 -4.12 3.33
N GLY A 45 -20.18 -4.53 2.38
CA GLY A 45 -21.63 -4.43 2.51
C GLY A 45 -22.13 -2.98 2.51
N CYS A 46 -21.39 -2.07 1.89
CA CYS A 46 -21.63 -0.63 1.89
C CYS A 46 -21.91 -0.12 0.48
N ASP A 47 -22.73 0.92 0.34
CA ASP A 47 -22.88 1.66 -0.91
C ASP A 47 -21.84 2.81 -0.95
N PRO A 48 -20.95 2.87 -1.96
CA PRO A 48 -19.99 3.97 -2.10
C PRO A 48 -20.61 5.37 -2.18
N ASN A 49 -21.89 5.47 -2.56
CA ASN A 49 -22.58 6.74 -2.77
C ASN A 49 -23.56 7.08 -1.63
N ASP A 50 -23.73 6.19 -0.65
CA ASP A 50 -24.57 6.44 0.52
C ASP A 50 -23.80 6.16 1.81
N LYS A 51 -23.24 7.24 2.38
CA LYS A 51 -22.51 7.19 3.65
C LYS A 51 -23.35 6.67 4.82
N ALA A 52 -24.68 6.73 4.76
CA ALA A 52 -25.53 6.17 5.83
C ALA A 52 -25.42 4.64 5.92
N THR A 53 -24.91 3.98 4.87
CA THR A 53 -24.61 2.54 4.87
C THR A 53 -23.25 2.19 5.46
N TRP A 54 -22.39 3.19 5.69
CA TRP A 54 -21.03 2.95 6.17
C TRP A 54 -21.04 2.72 7.69
N PRO A 55 -20.18 1.83 8.22
CA PRO A 55 -20.07 1.62 9.67
C PRO A 55 -19.71 2.91 10.40
N THR A 56 -20.47 3.25 11.44
CA THR A 56 -20.25 4.44 12.28
C THR A 56 -19.59 4.10 13.61
N ASP A 57 -19.43 2.82 13.92
CA ASP A 57 -18.74 2.33 15.12
C ASP A 57 -17.21 2.26 14.94
N LYS A 58 -16.71 2.41 13.70
CA LYS A 58 -15.29 2.29 13.36
C LYS A 58 -14.92 3.17 12.16
N ASP A 59 -13.85 3.95 12.31
CA ASP A 59 -13.33 4.80 11.23
C ASP A 59 -12.50 4.01 10.21
N ARG A 60 -12.00 2.81 10.59
CA ARG A 60 -11.10 1.99 9.78
C ARG A 60 -11.45 0.51 9.84
N ILE A 61 -11.43 -0.14 8.68
CA ILE A 61 -11.75 -1.56 8.52
C ILE A 61 -10.54 -2.29 7.94
N HIS A 62 -10.05 -3.29 8.68
CA HIS A 62 -9.03 -4.22 8.21
C HIS A 62 -9.72 -5.40 7.52
N MET A 63 -9.70 -5.43 6.19
CA MET A 63 -10.41 -6.46 5.43
C MET A 63 -9.63 -7.78 5.37
N PRO A 64 -10.31 -8.94 5.47
CA PRO A 64 -9.66 -10.23 5.31
C PRO A 64 -9.27 -10.47 3.84
N VAL A 65 -8.14 -11.14 3.62
CA VAL A 65 -7.67 -11.53 2.28
C VAL A 65 -8.60 -12.57 1.65
N HIS A 66 -9.00 -12.34 0.39
CA HIS A 66 -9.74 -13.29 -0.44
C HIS A 66 -8.93 -13.71 -1.66
N ASN A 67 -8.16 -12.77 -2.23
CA ASN A 67 -7.34 -12.98 -3.41
C ASN A 67 -5.87 -12.71 -3.10
N ARG A 68 -4.98 -13.42 -3.79
CA ARG A 68 -3.53 -13.20 -3.74
C ARG A 68 -2.96 -13.20 -5.14
N ALA A 69 -1.99 -12.32 -5.39
CA ALA A 69 -1.24 -12.29 -6.64
C ALA A 69 0.26 -12.19 -6.34
N ALA A 70 1.06 -12.92 -7.13
CA ALA A 70 2.51 -12.75 -7.09
C ALA A 70 2.87 -11.34 -7.56
N ILE A 71 3.67 -10.60 -6.80
CA ILE A 71 4.06 -9.22 -7.13
C ILE A 71 4.83 -9.21 -8.45
N GLN A 72 5.63 -10.25 -8.71
CA GLN A 72 6.40 -10.39 -9.94
C GLN A 72 5.53 -10.32 -11.21
N THR A 73 4.32 -10.87 -11.18
CA THR A 73 3.40 -10.85 -12.34
C THR A 73 2.39 -9.70 -12.26
N PHE A 74 1.97 -9.32 -11.05
CA PHE A 74 1.04 -8.24 -10.83
C PHE A 74 1.67 -6.86 -11.09
N ALA A 75 2.85 -6.60 -10.53
CA ALA A 75 3.57 -5.33 -10.62
C ALA A 75 5.07 -5.56 -10.87
N PRO A 76 5.47 -6.02 -12.07
CA PRO A 76 6.86 -6.41 -12.37
C PRO A 76 7.88 -5.28 -12.14
N LYS A 77 7.47 -4.02 -12.30
CA LYS A 77 8.32 -2.85 -12.04
C LYS A 77 8.61 -2.69 -10.54
N ALA A 78 7.60 -2.81 -9.69
CA ALA A 78 7.77 -2.77 -8.24
C ALA A 78 8.59 -3.97 -7.74
N TRP A 79 8.30 -5.18 -8.26
CA TRP A 79 9.09 -6.36 -7.97
C TRP A 79 10.58 -6.15 -8.29
N GLY A 80 10.88 -5.66 -9.50
CA GLY A 80 12.25 -5.36 -9.90
C GLY A 80 12.95 -4.38 -8.95
N ALA A 81 12.29 -3.26 -8.61
CA ALA A 81 12.81 -2.29 -7.65
C ALA A 81 13.07 -2.90 -6.27
N MET A 82 12.12 -3.69 -5.74
CA MET A 82 12.29 -4.41 -4.46
C MET A 82 13.53 -5.33 -4.51
N THR A 83 13.68 -6.11 -5.58
CA THR A 83 14.82 -7.03 -5.71
C THR A 83 16.16 -6.30 -5.84
N GLU A 84 16.20 -5.12 -6.46
CA GLU A 84 17.41 -4.32 -6.60
C GLU A 84 17.88 -3.72 -5.26
N LEU A 85 16.94 -3.19 -4.47
CA LEU A 85 17.18 -2.67 -3.12
C LEU A 85 17.64 -3.79 -2.17
N LEU A 86 16.97 -4.94 -2.19
CA LEU A 86 17.32 -6.06 -1.34
C LEU A 86 18.63 -6.76 -1.76
N GLY A 87 19.13 -6.49 -2.97
CA GLY A 87 20.38 -7.06 -3.48
C GLY A 87 20.22 -8.42 -4.13
N GLY A 88 19.01 -8.79 -4.52
CA GLY A 88 18.69 -10.04 -5.22
C GLY A 88 17.32 -10.59 -4.84
N LYS A 89 16.70 -11.34 -5.76
CA LYS A 89 15.37 -11.93 -5.55
C LYS A 89 15.37 -13.02 -4.46
N GLU A 90 16.49 -13.68 -4.28
CA GLU A 90 16.72 -14.72 -3.27
C GLU A 90 16.70 -14.19 -1.83
N ARG A 91 16.77 -12.86 -1.67
CA ARG A 91 16.64 -12.17 -0.38
C ARG A 91 15.21 -11.74 -0.07
N VAL A 92 14.28 -11.95 -1.00
CA VAL A 92 12.85 -11.74 -0.75
C VAL A 92 12.30 -13.00 -0.09
N ALA A 93 11.77 -12.87 1.12
CA ALA A 93 11.07 -13.96 1.79
C ALA A 93 9.84 -14.38 0.97
N GLU A 94 9.55 -15.68 0.89
CA GLU A 94 8.46 -16.21 0.08
C GLU A 94 7.10 -15.60 0.46
N ASN A 95 6.88 -15.39 1.76
CA ASN A 95 5.67 -14.75 2.28
C ASN A 95 5.56 -13.25 1.98
N SER A 96 6.64 -12.59 1.53
CA SER A 96 6.67 -11.19 1.10
C SER A 96 6.58 -11.03 -0.43
N GLY A 97 6.50 -12.13 -1.18
CA GLY A 97 6.46 -12.15 -2.65
C GLY A 97 5.08 -11.98 -3.28
N TRP A 98 4.04 -11.79 -2.48
CA TRP A 98 2.65 -11.69 -2.93
C TRP A 98 1.94 -10.50 -2.29
N TRP A 99 0.94 -9.96 -3.00
CA TRP A 99 -0.01 -9.00 -2.45
C TRP A 99 -1.38 -9.65 -2.32
N GLY A 100 -2.03 -9.35 -1.19
CA GLY A 100 -3.43 -9.67 -0.97
C GLY A 100 -4.34 -8.49 -1.33
N ASP A 101 -5.64 -8.74 -1.34
CA ASP A 101 -6.69 -7.72 -1.36
C ASP A 101 -7.25 -7.43 0.05
N SER A 102 -6.41 -7.59 1.06
CA SER A 102 -6.68 -7.23 2.47
C SER A 102 -6.46 -5.75 2.69
N PHE A 103 -7.34 -4.92 2.12
CA PHE A 103 -7.26 -3.48 2.25
C PHE A 103 -7.48 -3.02 3.70
N ILE A 104 -6.80 -1.95 4.07
CA ILE A 104 -7.11 -1.16 5.25
C ILE A 104 -7.91 0.04 4.74
N VAL A 105 -9.23 -0.02 4.88
CA VAL A 105 -10.14 1.01 4.37
C VAL A 105 -10.39 2.03 5.46
N ASN A 106 -10.06 3.29 5.20
CA ASN A 106 -10.42 4.41 6.05
C ASN A 106 -11.70 5.04 5.49
N LEU A 107 -12.79 5.01 6.26
CA LEU A 107 -14.08 5.57 5.88
C LEU A 107 -14.31 6.97 6.48
N GLY A 108 -13.35 7.45 7.28
CA GLY A 108 -13.43 8.70 8.01
C GLY A 108 -14.38 8.62 9.21
N SER A 109 -14.55 9.76 9.86
CA SER A 109 -15.50 9.96 10.94
C SER A 109 -16.18 11.32 10.77
N GLU A 110 -17.38 11.48 11.33
CA GLU A 110 -18.04 12.79 11.29
C GLU A 110 -17.22 13.88 11.99
N GLU A 111 -16.44 13.51 13.01
CA GLU A 111 -15.55 14.43 13.72
C GLU A 111 -14.48 14.98 12.77
N LEU A 112 -13.78 14.09 12.07
CA LEU A 112 -12.74 14.47 11.10
C LEU A 112 -13.33 15.24 9.92
N GLU A 113 -14.54 14.90 9.46
CA GLU A 113 -15.22 15.64 8.39
C GLU A 113 -15.61 17.07 8.80
N ARG A 114 -15.85 17.33 10.08
CA ARG A 114 -16.14 18.67 10.61
C ARG A 114 -14.89 19.53 10.83
N GLN A 115 -13.69 18.95 10.78
CA GLN A 115 -12.45 19.71 10.94
C GLN A 115 -12.23 20.61 9.72
N LYS A 116 -11.99 21.90 9.96
CA LYS A 116 -11.78 22.89 8.90
C LYS A 116 -10.36 22.87 8.33
N GLU A 117 -9.42 22.38 9.11
CA GLU A 117 -8.01 22.31 8.78
C GLU A 117 -7.55 20.86 8.92
N SER A 118 -6.72 20.39 7.98
CA SER A 118 -6.13 19.07 8.07
C SER A 118 -5.16 19.01 9.24
N LEU A 119 -5.21 17.93 10.02
CA LEU A 119 -4.22 17.66 11.06
C LEU A 119 -2.83 17.50 10.45
N HIS A 120 -1.81 18.06 11.11
CA HIS A 120 -0.43 17.81 10.73
C HIS A 120 -0.12 16.32 10.98
N PRO A 121 0.64 15.62 10.11
CA PRO A 121 0.94 14.21 10.32
C PRO A 121 1.52 13.89 11.70
N HIS A 122 2.44 14.72 12.23
CA HIS A 122 3.00 14.55 13.58
C HIS A 122 1.98 14.59 14.72
N ASP A 123 0.80 15.16 14.49
CA ASP A 123 -0.27 15.25 15.49
C ASP A 123 -1.25 14.06 15.38
N LEU A 124 -1.10 13.21 14.35
CA LEU A 124 -1.84 11.95 14.24
C LEU A 124 -1.28 10.93 15.24
N ASP A 125 -2.15 10.02 15.69
CA ASP A 125 -1.76 8.91 16.55
C ASP A 125 -1.29 7.68 15.75
N ASN A 126 -0.98 6.59 16.46
CA ASN A 126 -0.73 5.27 15.89
C ASN A 126 0.44 5.20 14.87
N TRP A 127 1.43 6.10 14.99
CA TRP A 127 2.72 5.98 14.31
C TRP A 127 3.44 4.71 14.76
N HIS A 128 3.90 3.90 13.81
CA HIS A 128 4.63 2.66 14.06
C HIS A 128 5.61 2.36 12.91
N VAL A 129 6.55 1.47 13.18
CA VAL A 129 7.44 0.87 12.17
C VAL A 129 7.02 -0.58 11.99
N ASP A 130 6.57 -0.94 10.80
CA ASP A 130 6.23 -2.32 10.48
C ASP A 130 7.47 -3.22 10.60
N GLY A 131 7.33 -4.32 11.35
CA GLY A 131 8.40 -5.28 11.59
C GLY A 131 9.24 -5.04 12.86
N ASP A 132 8.94 -4.02 13.68
CA ASP A 132 9.60 -3.77 14.98
C ASP A 132 8.94 -4.53 16.16
N SER A 133 8.09 -5.52 15.84
CA SER A 133 7.50 -6.44 16.82
C SER A 133 8.10 -7.83 16.58
N PHE A 134 9.14 -8.16 17.35
CA PHE A 134 9.81 -9.46 17.36
C PHE A 134 9.45 -10.27 18.61
#